data_AF-A0A9W6XU77-F1
#
_entry.id   AF-A0A9W6XU77-F1
#
_cell.length_a   1.000
_cell.length_b   1.000
_cell.length_c   1.000
_cell.angle_alpha   90.00
_cell.angle_beta   90.00
_cell.angle_gamma   90.00
#
_symmetry.space_group_name_H-M   'P 1'
#
loop_
_entity.id
_entity.type
_entity.pdbx_description
1 polymer ?
#
loop_
_entity_poly.entity_id
_entity_poly.type
_entity_poly.pdbx_seq_one_letter_code
_entity_poly.pdbx_strand_id
1 'polypeptide(L)'
;MDLDVTQRELNEALGHTKDQDPQYVRFLTRVALAKDQVLRYSRWENESVLWVHSEGTRAGDVPPCERCGGERKFEFQVLPQLLNYLGVDQQSSLGDISSRSCEWGTLAVYTCAQSCPLETECAQEFLHYQPAYAGTT
;
A
#
# COMPACT_ATOMS: atom_id res chain seq x y z
N MET A 1 -22.06 -11.75 12.22
CA MET A 1 -23.01 -10.67 11.89
C MET A 1 -22.54 -10.18 10.53
N ASP A 2 -23.12 -10.73 9.47
CA ASP A 2 -22.71 -10.42 8.10
C ASP A 2 -23.07 -8.97 7.81
N LEU A 3 -22.04 -8.15 7.64
CA LEU A 3 -22.20 -6.76 7.29
C LEU A 3 -22.48 -6.71 5.78
N ASP A 4 -23.73 -6.94 5.41
CA ASP A 4 -24.22 -6.78 4.04
C ASP A 4 -24.28 -5.28 3.74
N VAL A 5 -23.11 -4.68 3.52
CA VAL A 5 -22.98 -3.26 3.18
C VAL A 5 -23.49 -3.12 1.77
N THR A 6 -24.64 -2.47 1.64
CA THR A 6 -25.24 -2.20 0.33
C THR A 6 -24.30 -1.32 -0.49
N GLN A 7 -24.29 -1.48 -1.82
CA GLN A 7 -23.53 -0.58 -2.70
C GLN A 7 -23.85 0.90 -2.43
N ARG A 8 -25.05 1.21 -1.94
CA ARG A 8 -25.46 2.57 -1.57
C ARG A 8 -24.73 3.07 -0.31
N GLU A 9 -24.61 2.26 0.74
CA GLU A 9 -23.88 2.63 1.95
C GLU A 9 -22.38 2.71 1.69
N LEU A 10 -21.85 1.85 0.81
CA LEU A 10 -20.50 1.99 0.29
C LEU A 10 -20.37 3.33 -0.45
N ASN A 11 -21.30 3.67 -1.34
CA ASN A 11 -21.27 4.94 -2.08
C ASN A 11 -21.46 6.19 -1.17
N GLU A 12 -22.24 6.09 -0.10
CA GLU A 12 -22.44 7.18 0.86
C GLU A 12 -21.23 7.36 1.79
N ALA A 13 -20.66 6.26 2.31
CA ALA A 13 -19.44 6.29 3.10
C ALA A 13 -18.22 6.79 2.31
N LEU A 14 -18.24 6.63 0.99
CA LEU A 14 -17.18 7.03 0.07
C LEU A 14 -17.38 8.44 -0.52
N GLY A 15 -18.45 9.17 -0.17
CA GLY A 15 -18.65 10.56 -0.58
C GLY A 15 -18.65 10.76 -2.09
N HIS A 16 -19.55 10.08 -2.81
CA HIS A 16 -19.69 10.20 -4.28
C HIS A 16 -19.91 11.66 -4.74
N THR A 17 -18.82 12.33 -5.12
CA THR A 17 -18.80 13.42 -6.11
C THR A 17 -18.54 12.79 -7.49
N LYS A 18 -19.07 13.40 -8.56
CA LYS A 18 -19.22 12.77 -9.89
C LYS A 18 -17.92 12.40 -10.65
N ASP A 19 -16.74 12.58 -10.06
CA ASP A 19 -15.43 12.28 -10.65
C ASP A 19 -14.52 11.49 -9.68
N GLN A 20 -14.94 10.30 -9.24
CA GLN A 20 -14.09 9.44 -8.43
C GLN A 20 -13.11 8.63 -9.29
N ASP A 21 -11.84 8.61 -8.87
CA ASP A 21 -10.77 7.82 -9.50
C ASP A 21 -11.16 6.32 -9.55
N PRO A 22 -11.25 5.69 -10.73
CA PRO A 22 -11.57 4.27 -10.85
C PRO A 22 -10.62 3.35 -10.05
N GLN A 23 -9.36 3.77 -9.88
CA GLN A 23 -8.38 3.04 -9.09
C GLN A 23 -8.73 3.08 -7.59
N TYR A 24 -9.26 4.21 -7.11
CA TYR A 24 -9.74 4.36 -5.74
C TYR A 24 -10.95 3.49 -5.47
N VAL A 25 -11.92 3.46 -6.38
CA VAL A 25 -13.08 2.56 -6.27
C VAL A 25 -12.63 1.09 -6.23
N ARG A 26 -11.67 0.69 -7.09
CA ARG A 26 -11.09 -0.66 -7.10
C ARG A 26 -10.39 -0.99 -5.77
N PHE A 27 -9.61 -0.05 -5.24
CA PHE A 27 -8.95 -0.19 -3.95
C PHE A 27 -9.96 -0.46 -2.84
N LEU A 28 -10.97 0.39 -2.71
CA LEU A 28 -11.99 0.32 -1.67
C LEU A 28 -12.82 -0.97 -1.78
N THR A 29 -13.20 -1.35 -2.99
CA THR A 29 -13.90 -2.62 -3.25
C THR A 29 -13.07 -3.81 -2.77
N ARG A 30 -11.75 -3.79 -3.02
CA ARG A 30 -10.87 -4.89 -2.61
C ARG A 30 -10.64 -4.91 -1.10
N VAL A 31 -10.49 -3.74 -0.47
CA VAL A 31 -10.32 -3.59 0.99
C VAL A 31 -11.59 -3.97 1.75
N ALA A 32 -12.77 -3.69 1.20
CA ALA A 32 -14.05 -4.02 1.84
C ALA A 32 -14.20 -5.52 2.14
N LEU A 33 -13.57 -6.39 1.34
CA LEU A 33 -13.55 -7.84 1.54
C LEU A 33 -12.74 -8.28 2.77
N ALA A 34 -11.79 -7.46 3.23
CA ALA A 34 -10.92 -7.75 4.36
C ALA A 34 -10.46 -6.43 5.01
N LYS A 35 -11.37 -5.79 5.75
CA LYS A 35 -11.17 -4.44 6.30
C LYS A 35 -10.00 -4.35 7.29
N ASP A 36 -9.74 -5.43 8.02
CA ASP A 36 -8.64 -5.52 8.99
C ASP A 36 -7.28 -5.87 8.34
N GLN A 37 -7.25 -6.05 7.02
CA GLN A 37 -6.02 -6.38 6.30
C GLN A 37 -5.07 -5.18 6.27
N VAL A 38 -3.90 -5.33 6.88
CA VAL A 38 -2.82 -4.33 6.87
C VAL A 38 -1.71 -4.65 5.87
N LEU A 39 -1.65 -5.89 5.39
CA LEU A 39 -0.63 -6.37 4.46
C LEU A 39 -1.24 -7.26 3.38
N ARG A 40 -0.79 -7.07 2.14
CA ARG A 40 -1.13 -7.93 1.00
C ARG A 40 0.15 -8.56 0.45
N TYR A 41 0.21 -9.88 0.47
CA TYR A 41 1.30 -10.64 -0.13
C TYR A 41 0.90 -11.09 -1.53
N SER A 42 1.79 -10.88 -2.51
CA SER A 42 1.67 -11.43 -3.86
C SER A 42 3.05 -11.50 -4.48
N ARG A 43 3.56 -12.72 -4.59
CA ARG A 43 4.96 -12.95 -4.96
C ARG A 43 5.12 -12.86 -6.47
N TRP A 44 5.89 -11.87 -6.90
CA TRP A 44 6.41 -11.66 -8.25
C TRP A 44 5.38 -11.34 -9.34
N GLU A 45 4.18 -10.92 -8.92
CA GLU A 45 3.12 -10.44 -9.79
C GLU A 45 3.05 -8.90 -9.72
N ASN A 46 3.84 -8.20 -10.52
CA ASN A 46 3.93 -6.72 -10.46
C ASN A 46 2.58 -6.02 -10.70
N GLU A 47 1.66 -6.62 -11.46
CA GLU A 47 0.33 -6.06 -11.75
C GLU A 47 -0.66 -6.24 -10.58
N SER A 48 -0.29 -7.05 -9.58
CA SER A 48 -1.13 -7.33 -8.42
C SER A 48 -1.10 -6.23 -7.36
N VAL A 49 -0.23 -5.22 -7.52
CA VAL A 49 -0.18 -4.07 -6.61
C VAL A 49 -1.52 -3.34 -6.63
N LEU A 50 -2.12 -3.23 -5.46
CA LEU A 50 -3.36 -2.52 -5.24
C LEU A 50 -3.06 -1.09 -4.82
N TRP A 51 -3.02 -0.18 -5.79
CA TRP A 51 -2.84 1.25 -5.54
C TRP A 51 -4.12 1.91 -5.04
N VAL A 52 -3.99 2.90 -4.16
CA VAL A 52 -5.12 3.70 -3.64
C VAL A 52 -5.68 4.62 -4.70
N HIS A 53 -4.83 5.29 -5.48
CA HIS A 53 -5.26 6.17 -6.56
C HIS A 53 -4.34 6.01 -7.77
N SER A 54 -4.67 6.66 -8.88
CA SER A 54 -4.00 6.58 -10.17
C SER A 54 -2.67 7.36 -10.20
N GLU A 55 -2.51 8.36 -9.35
CA GLU A 55 -1.25 9.09 -9.20
C GLU A 55 -0.22 8.29 -8.39
N GLY A 56 1.06 8.40 -8.75
CA GLY A 56 2.13 7.69 -8.06
C GLY A 56 2.11 6.16 -8.21
N THR A 57 1.33 5.62 -9.16
CA THR A 57 1.20 4.18 -9.44
C THR A 57 2.37 3.59 -10.23
N ARG A 58 3.10 4.45 -10.93
CA ARG A 58 4.32 4.04 -11.62
C ARG A 58 5.40 3.88 -10.56
N ALA A 59 5.65 2.64 -10.16
CA ALA A 59 7.00 2.28 -9.74
C ALA A 59 7.92 2.75 -10.86
N GLY A 60 8.83 3.67 -10.56
CA GLY A 60 9.88 4.04 -11.50
C GLY A 60 10.70 2.81 -11.90
N ASP A 61 11.81 2.99 -12.61
CA ASP A 61 12.71 1.88 -12.91
C ASP A 61 13.21 1.25 -11.59
N VAL A 62 12.59 0.13 -11.19
CA VAL A 62 12.95 -0.61 -9.99
C VAL A 62 14.40 -1.06 -10.17
N PRO A 63 15.35 -0.63 -9.32
CA PRO A 63 16.74 -0.94 -9.53
C PRO A 63 17.00 -2.44 -9.35
N PRO A 64 17.94 -3.01 -10.11
CA PRO A 64 18.34 -4.41 -9.93
C PRO A 64 18.91 -4.64 -8.53
N CYS A 65 18.83 -5.89 -8.07
CA CYS A 65 19.38 -6.34 -6.81
C CYS A 65 20.87 -5.97 -6.72
N GLU A 66 21.24 -5.21 -5.70
CA GLU A 66 22.62 -4.74 -5.51
C GLU A 66 23.63 -5.87 -5.28
N ARG A 67 23.16 -7.06 -4.88
CA ARG A 67 24.01 -8.23 -4.59
C ARG A 67 24.33 -9.06 -5.83
N CYS A 68 23.32 -9.39 -6.63
CA CYS A 68 23.47 -10.32 -7.75
C CYS A 68 23.18 -9.70 -9.13
N GLY A 69 22.73 -8.44 -9.18
CA GLY A 69 22.30 -7.77 -10.41
C GLY A 69 20.96 -8.27 -10.97
N GLY A 70 20.30 -9.23 -10.32
CA GLY A 70 19.01 -9.77 -10.76
C GLY A 70 17.87 -8.76 -10.61
N GLU A 71 16.81 -8.92 -11.40
CA GLU A 71 15.61 -8.07 -11.29
C GLU A 71 14.97 -8.16 -9.89
N ARG A 72 14.38 -7.05 -9.43
CA ARG A 72 13.49 -7.05 -8.27
C ARG A 72 12.04 -7.05 -8.74
N LYS A 73 11.20 -7.85 -8.10
CA LYS A 73 9.76 -7.95 -8.40
C LYS A 73 8.95 -7.71 -7.15
N PHE A 74 7.72 -7.26 -7.33
CA PHE A 74 6.77 -7.07 -6.25
C PHE A 74 6.67 -8.34 -5.40
N GLU A 75 6.64 -8.20 -4.08
CA GLU A 75 6.43 -9.34 -3.17
C GLU A 75 5.28 -9.10 -2.20
N PHE A 76 5.18 -7.90 -1.65
CA PHE A 76 4.06 -7.54 -0.79
C PHE A 76 3.87 -6.02 -0.73
N GLN A 77 2.68 -5.60 -0.30
CA GLN A 77 2.40 -4.21 0.02
C GLN A 77 1.86 -4.05 1.44
N VAL A 78 2.17 -2.90 2.04
CA VAL A 78 1.57 -2.44 3.29
C VAL A 78 0.45 -1.46 2.97
N LEU A 79 -0.72 -1.71 3.57
CA LEU A 79 -1.94 -0.94 3.39
C LEU A 79 -2.06 0.17 4.45
N PRO A 80 -2.75 1.28 4.14
CA PRO A 80 -2.90 2.41 5.05
C PRO A 80 -3.64 2.05 6.32
N GLN A 81 -4.45 0.98 6.32
CA GLN A 81 -5.14 0.45 7.49
C GLN A 81 -4.21 0.17 8.66
N LEU A 82 -2.92 -0.10 8.42
CA LEU A 82 -1.93 -0.26 9.48
C LEU A 82 -1.85 0.97 10.40
N LEU A 83 -2.01 2.17 9.85
CA LEU A 83 -1.97 3.43 10.60
C LEU A 83 -3.02 3.48 11.71
N ASN A 84 -4.22 2.94 11.44
CA ASN A 84 -5.29 2.85 12.43
C ASN A 84 -4.89 1.97 13.62
N TYR A 85 -4.17 0.87 13.38
CA TYR A 85 -3.71 -0.03 14.44
C TYR A 85 -2.50 0.50 15.19
N LEU A 86 -1.67 1.32 14.55
CA LEU A 86 -0.51 1.95 15.18
C LEU A 86 -0.88 3.10 16.11
N GLY A 87 -2.14 3.56 16.09
CA GLY A 87 -2.62 4.63 16.96
C GLY A 87 -1.85 5.94 16.74
N VAL A 88 -1.47 6.22 15.49
CA VAL A 88 -0.71 7.44 15.11
C VAL A 88 -1.43 8.72 15.55
N ASP A 89 -2.75 8.64 15.73
CA ASP A 89 -3.61 9.75 16.15
C ASP A 89 -3.76 9.87 17.69
N GLN A 90 -3.25 8.89 18.45
CA GLN A 90 -3.48 8.77 19.89
C GLN A 90 -2.19 8.43 20.64
N GLN A 91 -1.43 9.47 21.00
CA GLN A 91 -0.51 9.50 22.15
C GLN A 91 0.27 8.19 22.39
N SER A 92 0.99 7.70 21.38
CA SER A 92 1.90 6.56 21.53
C SER A 92 3.35 7.04 21.47
N SER A 93 4.27 6.25 22.05
CA SER A 93 5.71 6.54 22.22
C SER A 93 6.52 6.68 20.92
N LEU A 94 5.84 6.94 19.80
CA LEU A 94 6.35 7.19 18.45
C LEU A 94 6.41 8.69 18.15
N GLY A 95 6.60 9.56 19.15
CA GLY A 95 6.60 11.03 19.03
C GLY A 95 7.61 11.62 18.02
N ASP A 96 8.49 10.79 17.46
CA ASP A 96 9.39 11.17 16.35
C ASP A 96 8.80 10.85 14.96
N ILE A 97 7.92 9.84 14.84
CA ILE A 97 7.14 9.59 13.61
C ILE A 97 6.09 10.69 13.40
N SER A 98 5.56 11.29 14.47
CA SER A 98 4.63 12.44 14.37
C SER A 98 5.26 13.72 13.82
N SER A 99 6.59 13.77 13.64
CA SER A 99 7.26 14.90 12.95
C SER A 99 7.13 14.83 11.43
N ARG A 100 6.74 13.67 10.90
CA ARG A 100 6.46 13.44 9.48
C ARG A 100 5.09 12.77 9.40
N SER A 101 4.05 13.56 9.17
CA SER A 101 2.72 13.13 8.69
C SER A 101 2.78 11.79 7.95
N CYS A 102 2.63 10.70 8.71
CA CYS A 102 2.93 9.35 8.22
C CYS A 102 1.68 8.84 7.52
N GLU A 103 1.30 9.51 6.44
CA GLU A 103 0.13 9.24 5.65
C GLU A 103 0.59 8.70 4.30
N TRP A 104 0.40 7.41 4.07
CA TRP A 104 0.72 6.77 2.78
C TRP A 104 -0.54 6.15 2.18
N GLY A 105 -0.59 6.05 0.86
CA GLY A 105 -1.62 5.31 0.14
C GLY A 105 -1.24 3.84 0.03
N THR A 106 -0.04 3.53 -0.48
CA THR A 106 0.43 2.15 -0.62
C THR A 106 1.95 2.13 -0.55
N LEU A 107 2.48 1.21 0.25
CA LEU A 107 3.91 0.90 0.28
C LEU A 107 4.12 -0.43 -0.44
N ALA A 108 4.64 -0.42 -1.67
CA ALA A 108 4.87 -1.64 -2.44
C ALA A 108 6.34 -2.05 -2.36
N VAL A 109 6.60 -3.27 -1.88
CA VAL A 109 7.95 -3.80 -1.65
C VAL A 109 8.33 -4.75 -2.79
N TYR A 110 9.52 -4.53 -3.33
CA TYR A 110 10.10 -5.30 -4.43
C TYR A 110 11.38 -5.97 -3.97
N THR A 111 11.46 -7.28 -4.15
CA THR A 111 12.57 -8.11 -3.69
C THR A 111 13.23 -8.85 -4.84
N CYS A 112 14.48 -9.30 -4.63
CA CYS A 112 15.23 -10.05 -5.63
C CYS A 112 14.48 -11.30 -6.11
N ALA A 113 14.13 -11.34 -7.40
CA ALA A 113 13.43 -12.48 -8.00
C ALA A 113 14.28 -13.76 -8.02
N GLN A 114 15.61 -13.63 -7.96
CA GLN A 114 16.52 -14.77 -7.86
C GLN A 114 16.64 -15.31 -6.44
N SER A 115 16.06 -14.63 -5.43
CA SER A 115 16.23 -14.97 -4.01
C SER A 115 17.71 -15.22 -3.67
N CYS A 116 18.59 -14.33 -4.15
CA CYS A 116 20.03 -14.53 -4.03
C CYS A 116 20.44 -14.65 -2.55
N PRO A 117 21.45 -15.47 -2.22
CA PRO A 117 21.88 -15.68 -0.85
C PRO A 117 22.19 -14.37 -0.13
N LEU A 118 21.88 -14.35 1.17
CA LEU A 118 22.24 -13.24 2.03
C LEU A 118 23.60 -13.52 2.67
N GLU A 119 24.53 -12.58 2.53
CA GLU A 119 25.80 -12.62 3.27
C GLU A 119 25.62 -12.18 4.73
N THR A 120 24.52 -11.48 5.04
CA THR A 120 24.17 -11.00 6.39
C THR A 120 22.71 -11.34 6.74
N GLU A 121 22.25 -11.02 7.96
CA GLU A 121 20.86 -11.28 8.36
C GLU A 121 19.82 -10.41 7.61
N CYS A 122 20.25 -9.30 7.01
CA CYS A 122 19.37 -8.32 6.37
C CYS A 122 19.82 -7.98 4.95
N ALA A 123 18.86 -7.64 4.10
CA ALA A 123 19.10 -7.16 2.74
C ALA A 123 18.37 -5.86 2.47
N GLN A 124 19.02 -4.97 1.72
CA GLN A 124 18.35 -3.80 1.17
C GLN A 124 17.51 -4.20 -0.05
N GLU A 125 16.21 -4.03 0.10
CA GLU A 125 15.22 -4.23 -0.96
C GLU A 125 14.56 -2.90 -1.33
N PHE A 126 13.79 -2.89 -2.42
CA PHE A 126 13.25 -1.64 -2.97
C PHE A 126 11.83 -1.40 -2.46
N LEU A 127 11.55 -0.16 -2.06
CA LEU A 127 10.23 0.30 -1.64
C LEU A 127 9.74 1.37 -2.62
N HIS A 128 8.56 1.15 -3.19
CA HIS A 128 7.82 2.19 -3.86
C HIS A 128 6.80 2.81 -2.91
N TYR A 129 6.85 4.13 -2.76
CA TYR A 129 5.96 4.91 -1.91
C TYR A 129 4.89 5.59 -2.76
N GLN A 130 3.62 5.30 -2.47
CA GLN A 130 2.49 6.11 -2.93
C GLN A 130 2.02 7.01 -1.78
N PRO A 131 1.90 8.34 -1.98
CA PRO A 131 1.35 9.25 -0.97
C PRO A 131 -0.11 8.93 -0.65
N ALA A 132 -0.62 9.45 0.47
CA ALA A 132 -2.05 9.38 0.75
C ALA A 132 -2.87 10.12 -0.32
N TYR A 133 -4.13 9.70 -0.50
CA TYR A 133 -5.05 10.35 -1.41
C TYR A 133 -5.40 11.76 -0.90
N ALA A 134 -4.77 12.78 -1.48
CA ALA A 134 -5.23 14.15 -1.35
C ALA A 134 -6.44 14.29 -2.28
N GLY A 135 -7.65 14.16 -1.74
CA GLY A 135 -8.87 14.37 -2.52
C GLY A 135 -8.79 15.70 -3.28
N THR A 136 -9.30 15.73 -4.52
CA THR A 136 -9.33 16.95 -5.32
C THR A 136 -10.14 18.01 -4.57
N THR A 137 -9.47 19.06 -4.10
CA THR A 137 -10.10 20.28 -3.57
C THR A 137 -11.04 20.92 -4.57
#